data_AF-A0A1Q5MSY7-F1
#
_entry.id   AF-A0A1Q5MSY7-F1
#
_cell.length_a   1.000
_cell.length_b   1.000
_cell.length_c   1.000
_cell.angle_alpha   90.00
_cell.angle_beta   90.00
_cell.angle_gamma   90.00
#
_symmetry.space_group_name_H-M   'P 1'
#
loop_
_entity.id
_entity.type
_entity.pdbx_description
1 polymer ?
#
loop_
_entity_poly.entity_id
_entity_poly.type
_entity_poly.pdbx_seq_one_letter_code
_entity_poly.pdbx_strand_id
1 'polypeptide(L)'
;MHDGHEDRRAHRLGLRRGVRLLTGADTWRTHPEPAVGLGVMVFSDGPAGVRGPGGDERSTAALLPRTGASHGARVGIRGEHRV
;
A
#
# COMPACT_ATOMS: atom_id res chain seq x y z
N MET A 1 2.08 14.23 18.41
CA MET A 1 1.47 13.18 17.56
C MET A 1 -0.03 13.20 17.85
N HIS A 2 -0.88 12.73 16.93
CA HIS A 2 -2.33 12.96 16.98
C HIS A 2 -2.99 12.05 18.03
N ASP A 3 -3.23 12.55 19.25
CA ASP A 3 -3.64 11.67 20.35
C ASP A 3 -4.85 12.25 21.11
N GLY A 4 -6.07 12.04 20.56
CA GLY A 4 -7.29 12.20 21.36
C GLY A 4 -8.61 12.06 20.59
N HIS A 5 -8.63 12.43 19.31
CA HIS A 5 -9.85 12.24 18.50
C HIS A 5 -10.01 10.76 18.07
N GLU A 6 -8.90 10.04 17.97
CA GLU A 6 -8.77 8.60 17.74
C GLU A 6 -9.40 7.84 18.91
N ASP A 7 -8.99 8.13 20.15
CA ASP A 7 -9.56 7.51 21.35
C ASP A 7 -11.05 7.78 21.47
N ARG A 8 -11.48 9.02 21.19
CA ARG A 8 -12.91 9.37 21.17
C ARG A 8 -13.68 8.58 20.12
N ARG A 9 -13.08 8.29 18.96
CA ARG A 9 -13.67 7.43 17.92
C ARG A 9 -13.71 5.97 18.40
N ALA A 10 -12.61 5.47 18.95
CA ALA A 10 -12.49 4.10 19.45
C ALA A 10 -13.52 3.79 20.55
N HIS A 11 -13.76 4.71 21.48
CA HIS A 11 -14.79 4.55 22.52
C HIS A 11 -16.22 4.43 21.96
N ARG A 12 -16.50 4.94 20.75
CA ARG A 12 -17.80 4.77 20.10
C ARG A 12 -17.96 3.40 19.41
N LEU A 13 -16.91 2.59 19.36
CA LEU A 13 -16.95 1.24 18.80
C LEU A 13 -17.29 0.24 19.90
N GLY A 14 -18.33 -0.58 19.66
CA GLY A 14 -18.51 -1.81 20.42
C GLY A 14 -17.44 -2.84 20.05
N LEU A 15 -17.17 -3.79 20.96
CA LEU A 15 -16.10 -4.79 20.84
C LEU A 15 -16.09 -5.50 19.48
N ARG A 16 -17.24 -5.99 19.01
CA ARG A 16 -17.34 -6.69 17.71
C ARG A 16 -16.90 -5.82 16.53
N ARG A 17 -17.24 -4.53 16.55
CA ARG A 17 -16.85 -3.59 15.48
C ARG A 17 -15.37 -3.27 15.57
N GLY A 18 -14.83 -3.07 16.78
CA GLY A 18 -13.41 -2.87 17.01
C GLY A 18 -12.56 -4.07 16.54
N VAL A 19 -12.94 -5.28 16.92
CA VAL A 19 -12.21 -6.52 16.51
C VAL A 19 -12.21 -6.69 14.99
N ARG A 20 -13.33 -6.40 14.31
CA ARG A 20 -13.40 -6.48 12.84
C ARG A 20 -12.37 -5.57 12.14
N LEU A 21 -12.02 -4.41 12.72
CA LEU A 21 -11.05 -3.49 12.12
C LEU A 21 -9.60 -3.96 12.23
N LEU A 22 -9.33 -5.02 12.99
CA LEU A 22 -7.99 -5.62 13.11
C LEU A 22 -7.63 -6.53 11.93
N THR A 23 -8.58 -6.77 11.01
CA THR A 23 -8.40 -7.60 9.83
C THR A 23 -8.79 -6.86 8.55
N GLY A 24 -8.24 -7.31 7.42
CA GLY A 24 -8.73 -6.89 6.11
C GLY A 24 -10.16 -7.38 5.85
N ALA A 25 -10.93 -6.58 5.13
CA ALA A 25 -12.19 -7.01 4.51
C ALA A 25 -11.94 -8.00 3.35
N ASP A 26 -10.80 -7.83 2.68
CA ASP A 26 -10.23 -8.78 1.74
C ASP A 26 -8.69 -8.63 1.76
N THR A 27 -7.99 -9.31 0.86
CA THR A 27 -6.51 -9.25 0.75
C THR A 27 -5.95 -7.83 0.59
N TRP A 28 -6.72 -6.90 0.03
CA TRP A 28 -6.28 -5.56 -0.35
C TRP A 28 -7.14 -4.44 0.23
N ARG A 29 -8.15 -4.73 1.06
CA ARG A 29 -9.09 -3.71 1.56
C ARG A 29 -9.31 -3.81 3.05
N THR A 30 -9.48 -2.68 3.72
CA THR A 30 -9.99 -2.62 5.10
C THR A 30 -11.51 -2.65 5.15
N HIS A 31 -12.07 -2.99 6.31
CA HIS A 31 -13.48 -2.78 6.57
C HIS A 31 -13.80 -1.28 6.74
N PRO A 32 -14.93 -0.80 6.19
CA PRO A 32 -15.43 0.53 6.53
C PRO A 32 -16.05 0.53 7.93
N GLU A 33 -16.05 1.69 8.59
CA GLU A 33 -16.79 1.94 9.83
C GLU A 33 -17.39 3.35 9.83
N PRO A 34 -18.52 3.56 9.14
CA PRO A 34 -19.14 4.88 8.99
C PRO A 34 -19.53 5.53 10.32
N ALA A 35 -19.85 4.73 11.36
CA ALA A 35 -20.23 5.26 12.67
C ALA A 35 -19.11 6.06 13.36
N VAL A 36 -17.85 5.86 12.94
CA VAL A 36 -16.71 6.65 13.41
C VAL A 36 -16.00 7.39 12.28
N GLY A 37 -16.60 7.42 11.09
CA GLY A 37 -16.12 8.16 9.92
C GLY A 37 -15.02 7.48 9.13
N LEU A 38 -14.85 6.15 9.25
CA LEU A 38 -13.84 5.40 8.49
C LEU A 38 -14.44 4.87 7.18
N GLY A 39 -13.79 5.22 6.07
CA GLY A 39 -14.02 4.63 4.76
C GLY A 39 -13.17 3.37 4.51
N VAL A 40 -13.38 2.74 3.36
CA VAL A 40 -12.51 1.65 2.89
C VAL A 40 -11.17 2.21 2.46
N MET A 41 -10.08 1.63 2.95
CA MET A 41 -8.75 1.84 2.41
C MET A 41 -8.42 0.69 1.47
N VAL A 42 -7.89 1.01 0.30
CA VAL A 42 -7.45 0.04 -0.72
C VAL A 42 -5.93 0.07 -0.79
N PHE A 43 -5.32 -1.10 -0.73
CA PHE A 43 -3.88 -1.31 -0.70
C PHE A 43 -3.40 -1.93 -2.01
N SER A 44 -2.11 -1.76 -2.28
CA SER A 44 -1.41 -2.32 -3.43
C SER A 44 -0.01 -2.70 -2.99
N ASP A 45 0.56 -3.72 -3.63
CA ASP A 45 1.97 -4.06 -3.45
C ASP A 45 2.91 -3.04 -4.12
N GLY A 46 4.12 -2.94 -3.56
CA GLY A 46 5.29 -2.17 -4.00
C GLY A 46 6.57 -2.98 -3.76
N PRO A 47 7.79 -2.41 -3.60
CA PRO A 47 8.15 -0.99 -3.57
C PRO A 47 8.47 -0.38 -4.94
N ALA A 48 8.59 -1.19 -5.99
CA ALA A 48 9.01 -0.75 -7.32
C ALA A 48 7.83 -0.38 -8.22
N GLY A 49 6.82 0.30 -7.67
CA GLY A 49 5.60 0.63 -8.40
C GLY A 49 4.31 0.44 -7.62
N VAL A 50 3.18 0.65 -8.31
CA VAL A 50 1.83 0.39 -7.80
C VAL A 50 1.18 -0.65 -8.70
N ARG A 51 0.98 -1.84 -8.14
CA ARG A 51 0.42 -3.02 -8.81
C ARG A 51 -1.12 -3.03 -8.88
N GLY A 52 -1.77 -2.34 -7.96
CA GLY A 52 -3.21 -2.37 -7.75
C GLY A 52 -3.69 -3.50 -6.83
N PRO A 53 -4.97 -3.47 -6.41
CA PRO A 53 -5.54 -4.35 -5.38
C PRO A 53 -6.01 -5.72 -5.91
N GLY A 54 -5.50 -6.19 -7.05
CA GLY A 54 -6.06 -7.31 -7.77
C GLY A 54 -5.00 -8.20 -8.39
N GLY A 55 -5.26 -9.50 -8.43
CA GLY A 55 -4.38 -10.55 -8.97
C GLY A 55 -4.09 -10.47 -10.47
N ASP A 56 -4.93 -9.77 -11.22
CA ASP A 56 -4.99 -9.86 -12.68
C ASP A 56 -3.82 -9.13 -13.36
N GLU A 57 -2.95 -9.89 -14.01
CA GLU A 57 -1.77 -9.37 -14.71
C GLU A 57 -2.13 -8.46 -15.91
N ARG A 58 -3.38 -8.47 -16.39
CA ARG A 58 -3.83 -7.55 -17.45
C ARG A 58 -4.02 -6.11 -16.95
N SER A 59 -4.05 -5.91 -15.64
CA SER A 59 -4.15 -4.56 -15.06
C SER A 59 -2.83 -3.83 -15.26
N THR A 60 -2.86 -2.70 -15.96
CA THR A 60 -1.66 -1.88 -16.16
C THR A 60 -1.16 -1.33 -14.83
N ALA A 61 0.11 -1.55 -14.53
CA ALA A 61 0.78 -1.08 -13.31
C ALA A 61 1.89 -0.08 -13.66
N ALA A 62 2.09 0.92 -12.81
CA ALA A 62 3.22 1.82 -12.92
C ALA A 62 4.45 1.14 -12.31
N LEU A 63 5.47 0.87 -13.12
CA LEU A 63 6.74 0.27 -12.67
C LEU A 63 7.81 1.36 -12.53
N LEU A 64 8.46 1.39 -11.37
CA LEU A 64 9.56 2.30 -11.07
C LEU A 64 10.88 1.50 -11.03
N PRO A 65 12.03 2.14 -11.28
CA PRO A 65 13.33 1.51 -11.01
C PRO A 65 13.39 1.01 -9.56
N ARG A 66 13.67 -0.30 -9.39
CA ARG A 66 13.75 -0.94 -8.07
C ARG A 66 14.94 -0.37 -7.29
N THR A 67 14.82 -0.21 -5.96
CA THR A 67 15.87 0.29 -5.04
C THR A 67 16.47 -0.77 -4.08
N GLY A 68 16.29 -2.09 -4.35
CA GLY A 68 16.71 -3.21 -3.47
C GLY A 68 17.93 -4.05 -3.90
N ALA A 69 18.32 -5.04 -3.07
CA ALA A 69 19.66 -5.66 -2.91
C ALA A 69 20.45 -6.19 -4.13
N SER A 70 19.90 -6.24 -5.33
CA SER A 70 20.61 -6.60 -6.56
C SER A 70 20.83 -5.37 -7.47
N HIS A 71 21.31 -4.26 -6.89
CA HIS A 71 21.81 -3.11 -7.66
C HIS A 71 23.14 -3.46 -8.36
N GLY A 72 23.06 -4.27 -9.42
CA GLY A 72 24.20 -4.65 -10.25
C GLY A 72 24.15 -4.13 -11.68
N ALA A 73 23.09 -3.43 -12.09
CA ALA A 73 23.00 -2.88 -13.44
C ALA A 73 23.68 -1.51 -13.50
N ARG A 74 25.01 -1.50 -13.71
CA ARG A 74 25.70 -0.30 -14.18
C ARG A 74 25.22 0.00 -15.60
N VAL A 75 24.57 1.14 -15.80
CA VAL A 75 24.40 1.70 -17.14
C VAL A 75 25.77 2.21 -17.58
N GLY A 76 26.48 1.38 -18.35
CA GLY A 76 27.73 1.78 -19.00
C GLY A 76 27.43 2.61 -20.23
N ILE A 77 27.75 3.90 -20.20
CA ILE A 77 27.89 4.70 -21.42
C ILE A 77 29.24 4.30 -22.02
N ARG A 78 29.23 3.37 -22.97
CA ARG A 78 30.45 2.92 -23.66
C ARG A 78 30.87 4.02 -24.63
N GLY A 79 31.87 4.82 -24.25
CA GLY A 79 32.53 5.77 -25.13
C GLY A 79 33.44 5.02 -26.10
N GLU A 80 33.01 4.90 -27.35
CA GLU A 80 33.85 4.47 -28.46
C GLU A 80 34.79 5.63 -28.83
N HIS A 81 36.06 5.58 -28.44
CA HIS A 81 37.10 6.39 -29.07
C HIS A 81 38.11 5.48 -29.75
N ARG A 82 37.89 5.31 -31.05
CA ARG A 82 38.87 4.83 -32.02
C ARG A 82 39.80 5.99 -32.37
N VAL A 83 41.09 5.83 -32.11
CA VAL A 83 42.18 6.34 -32.97
C VAL A 83 43.32 5.33 -32.94
#